data_AF-A0A9W7MF65-F1
#
_entry.id   AF-A0A9W7MF65-F1
#
_cell.length_a   1.000
_cell.length_b   1.000
_cell.length_c   1.000
_cell.angle_alpha   90.00
_cell.angle_beta   90.00
_cell.angle_gamma   90.00
#
_symmetry.space_group_name_H-M   'P 1'
#
loop_
_entity.id
_entity.type
_entity.pdbx_description
1 polymer ?
#
loop_
_entity_poly.entity_id
_entity_poly.type
_entity_poly.pdbx_seq_one_letter_code
_entity_poly.pdbx_strand_id
1 'polypeptide(L)'
;MVLGVAWLATLGPVIMDFSKLTWAFHLYNTHHRWQGDIDTGPQLVEIQTLRKLREMGSVACFYKLQLGSSTDHEERVERVDMQKVFQEFAGVFEPSSNLPPPRATNHSISLVSNAKLLSVCPYRYPHF
;
A
#
# COMPACT_ATOMS: atom_id res chain seq x y z
N MET A 1 -8.44 -6.39 0.25
CA MET A 1 -9.63 -6.96 0.92
C MET A 1 -9.15 -7.71 2.15
N VAL A 2 -9.32 -7.17 3.36
CA VAL A 2 -8.86 -7.83 4.59
C VAL A 2 -9.99 -8.75 5.05
N LEU A 3 -9.82 -10.06 4.91
CA LEU A 3 -10.77 -11.03 5.46
C LEU A 3 -10.68 -10.98 6.99
N GLY A 4 -11.78 -10.59 7.63
CA GLY A 4 -11.86 -10.44 9.08
C GLY A 4 -11.97 -11.78 9.83
N VAL A 5 -11.72 -11.74 11.14
CA VAL A 5 -11.75 -12.92 12.04
C VAL A 5 -13.12 -13.63 12.04
N ALA A 6 -14.22 -12.89 11.88
CA ALA A 6 -15.57 -13.45 11.82
C ALA A 6 -15.78 -14.40 10.64
N TRP A 7 -15.16 -14.11 9.49
CA TRP A 7 -15.22 -14.99 8.32
C TRP A 7 -14.34 -16.23 8.52
N LEU A 8 -13.13 -16.07 9.08
CA LEU A 8 -12.24 -17.18 9.38
C LEU A 8 -12.86 -18.19 10.36
N ALA A 9 -13.65 -17.71 11.33
CA ALA A 9 -14.35 -18.57 12.28
C ALA A 9 -15.34 -19.55 11.62
N THR A 10 -15.81 -19.27 10.39
CA THR A 10 -16.73 -20.16 9.66
C THR A 10 -16.06 -21.42 9.10
N LEU A 11 -14.73 -21.44 9.01
CA LEU A 11 -13.97 -22.53 8.38
C LEU A 11 -13.66 -23.69 9.33
N GLY A 12 -13.90 -23.52 10.64
CA GLY A 12 -13.56 -24.52 11.65
C GLY A 12 -12.04 -24.67 11.85
N PRO A 13 -11.55 -25.88 12.16
CA PRO A 13 -10.12 -26.12 12.34
C PRO A 13 -9.33 -25.86 11.05
N VAL A 14 -8.22 -25.13 11.21
CA VAL A 14 -7.32 -24.79 10.11
C VAL A 14 -5.90 -25.22 10.45
N ILE A 15 -5.20 -25.80 9.47
CA ILE A 15 -3.78 -26.17 9.57
C ILE A 15 -2.97 -25.18 8.74
N MET A 16 -1.94 -24.60 9.36
CA MET A 16 -0.99 -23.71 8.70
C MET A 16 0.42 -24.29 8.79
N ASP A 17 1.07 -24.49 7.66
CA ASP A 17 2.51 -24.76 7.58
C ASP A 17 3.18 -23.49 7.08
N PHE A 18 3.77 -22.72 8.00
CA PHE A 18 4.45 -21.47 7.68
C PHE A 18 5.72 -21.67 6.85
N SER A 19 6.42 -22.80 7.03
CA SER A 19 7.63 -23.12 6.29
C SER A 19 7.33 -23.37 4.81
N LYS A 20 6.16 -23.97 4.51
CA LYS A 20 5.70 -24.24 3.14
C LYS A 20 4.69 -23.23 2.61
N LEU A 21 4.34 -22.22 3.42
CA LEU A 21 3.27 -21.26 3.15
C LEU A 21 1.95 -21.92 2.74
N THR A 22 1.57 -23.02 3.41
CA THR A 22 0.29 -23.70 3.12
C THR A 22 -0.75 -23.42 4.17
N TRP A 23 -2.00 -23.33 3.70
CA TRP A 23 -3.18 -23.09 4.52
C TRP A 23 -4.28 -24.07 4.11
N ALA A 24 -4.72 -24.92 5.04
CA ALA A 24 -5.65 -26.00 4.73
C ALA A 24 -6.78 -26.11 5.76
N PHE A 25 -8.00 -26.32 5.28
CA PHE A 25 -9.21 -26.43 6.10
C PHE A 25 -10.26 -27.31 5.41
N HIS A 26 -11.24 -27.78 6.19
CA HIS A 26 -12.39 -28.53 5.67
C HIS A 26 -13.63 -27.64 5.64
N LEU A 27 -14.26 -27.52 4.47
CA LEU A 27 -15.53 -26.82 4.31
C LEU A 27 -16.49 -27.72 3.54
N TYR A 28 -17.70 -27.93 4.07
CA TYR A 28 -18.72 -28.82 3.46
C TYR A 28 -18.17 -30.20 3.06
N ASN A 29 -17.39 -30.83 3.95
CA ASN A 29 -16.74 -32.13 3.72
C ASN A 29 -15.72 -32.15 2.55
N THR A 30 -15.35 -30.98 2.02
CA THR A 30 -14.32 -30.81 1.00
C THR A 30 -13.06 -30.24 1.64
N HIS A 31 -11.92 -30.87 1.37
CA HIS A 31 -10.62 -30.38 1.82
C HIS A 31 -10.12 -29.30 0.86
N HIS A 32 -9.96 -28.08 1.36
CA HIS A 32 -9.40 -26.96 0.62
C HIS A 32 -7.96 -26.70 1.08
N ARG A 33 -7.05 -26.52 0.13
CA ARG A 33 -5.65 -26.15 0.40
C ARG A 33 -5.28 -24.96 -0.46
N TRP A 34 -4.83 -23.89 0.19
CA TRP A 34 -4.19 -22.75 -0.44
C TRP A 34 -2.68 -22.89 -0.29
N GLN A 35 -1.98 -22.57 -1.36
CA GLN A 35 -0.53 -22.58 -1.46
C GLN A 35 -0.11 -21.13 -1.69
N GLY A 36 0.65 -20.57 -0.75
CA GLY A 36 1.31 -19.30 -0.97
C GLY A 36 2.33 -19.44 -2.09
N ASP A 37 2.50 -18.37 -2.87
CA ASP A 37 3.57 -18.29 -3.85
C ASP A 37 4.90 -18.43 -3.13
N ILE A 38 5.57 -19.54 -3.40
CA ILE A 38 6.96 -19.70 -3.01
C ILE A 38 7.71 -18.84 -4.02
N ASP A 39 8.20 -17.70 -3.55
CA ASP A 39 8.94 -16.72 -4.35
C ASP A 39 10.10 -17.43 -5.05
N THR A 40 9.81 -17.92 -6.25
CA THR A 40 10.78 -18.47 -7.16
C THR A 40 11.26 -17.22 -7.84
N GLY A 41 12.39 -16.69 -7.38
CA GLY A 41 12.91 -15.38 -7.81
C GLY A 41 12.84 -15.18 -9.32
N PRO A 42 13.03 -13.95 -9.82
CA PRO A 42 12.65 -13.54 -11.17
C PRO A 42 13.00 -14.59 -12.23
N GLN A 43 11.97 -15.29 -12.73
CA GLN A 43 12.16 -16.31 -13.75
C GLN A 43 12.32 -15.61 -15.11
N LEU A 44 13.40 -15.94 -15.83
CA LEU A 44 13.54 -15.49 -17.21
C LEU A 44 12.45 -16.17 -18.06
N VAL A 45 11.66 -15.36 -18.76
CA VAL A 45 10.58 -15.85 -19.61
C VAL A 45 10.75 -15.33 -21.02
N GLU A 46 10.48 -16.18 -22.00
CA GLU A 46 10.42 -15.77 -23.40
C GLU A 46 9.19 -14.91 -23.67
N ILE A 47 9.27 -13.98 -24.62
CA ILE A 47 8.17 -13.08 -24.98
C ILE A 47 6.90 -13.83 -25.42
N GLN A 48 7.04 -15.05 -25.95
CA GLN A 48 5.89 -15.88 -26.33
C GLN A 48 5.06 -16.28 -25.12
N THR A 49 5.70 -16.58 -23.98
CA THR A 49 5.01 -16.91 -22.74
C THR A 49 4.26 -15.69 -22.20
N LEU A 50 4.87 -14.50 -22.25
CA LEU A 50 4.19 -13.25 -21.87
C LEU A 50 2.94 -12.98 -22.74
N ARG A 51 3.02 -13.27 -24.05
CA ARG A 51 1.85 -13.16 -24.96
C ARG A 51 0.74 -14.13 -24.58
N LYS A 52 1.07 -15.40 -24.35
CA LYS A 52 0.10 -16.42 -23.92
C LYS A 52 -0.59 -16.03 -22.61
N LEU A 53 0.17 -15.54 -21.63
CA LEU A 53 -0.37 -15.08 -20.35
C LEU A 53 -1.38 -13.94 -20.51
N ARG A 54 -1.12 -12.99 -21.43
CA ARG A 54 -2.05 -11.92 -21.79
C ARG A 54 -3.31 -12.47 -22.46
N GLU A 55 -3.15 -13.38 -23.43
CA GLU A 55 -4.27 -13.97 -24.18
C GLU A 55 -5.20 -14.81 -23.29
N MET A 56 -4.63 -15.49 -22.29
CA MET A 56 -5.38 -16.29 -21.32
C MET A 56 -6.03 -15.45 -20.20
N GLY A 57 -5.88 -14.11 -20.22
CA GLY A 57 -6.37 -13.25 -19.13
C GLY A 57 -5.70 -13.53 -17.78
N SER A 58 -4.53 -14.18 -17.79
CA SER A 58 -3.82 -14.60 -16.57
C SER A 58 -2.96 -13.48 -15.96
N VAL A 59 -2.91 -12.31 -16.61
CA VAL A 59 -2.10 -11.15 -16.20
C VAL A 59 -2.94 -9.88 -16.38
N ALA A 60 -3.02 -9.06 -15.32
CA ALA A 60 -3.77 -7.80 -15.35
C ALA A 60 -2.99 -6.66 -16.03
N CYS A 61 -1.66 -6.62 -15.87
CA CYS A 61 -0.80 -5.57 -16.41
C CYS A 61 0.68 -6.01 -16.51
N PHE A 62 1.46 -5.28 -17.31
CA PHE A 62 2.91 -5.47 -17.44
C PHE A 62 3.64 -4.24 -16.92
N TYR A 63 4.77 -4.47 -16.23
CA TYR A 63 5.67 -3.41 -15.78
C TYR A 63 7.04 -3.60 -16.40
N LYS A 64 7.67 -2.50 -16.82
CA LYS A 64 9.05 -2.46 -17.30
C LYS A 64 9.90 -1.76 -16.26
N LEU A 65 10.83 -2.48 -15.65
CA LEU A 65 11.84 -1.90 -14.77
C LEU A 65 13.05 -1.51 -15.63
N GLN A 66 13.47 -0.25 -15.54
CA GLN A 66 14.71 0.24 -16.15
C GLN A 66 15.53 0.91 -15.06
N LEU A 67 16.82 0.58 -15.00
CA LEU A 67 17.76 1.32 -14.17
C LEU A 67 18.13 2.60 -14.91
N GLY A 68 17.67 3.74 -14.41
CA GLY A 68 18.05 5.04 -14.97
C GLY A 68 19.52 5.33 -14.66
N SER A 69 20.33 5.57 -15.69
CA SER A 69 21.58 6.31 -15.52
C SER A 69 21.20 7.75 -15.18
N SER A 70 21.74 8.28 -14.09
CA SER A 70 21.40 9.58 -13.49
C SER A 70 21.82 10.80 -14.32
N THR A 71 21.74 10.75 -15.65
CA THR A 71 22.26 11.81 -16.51
C THR A 71 21.54 11.98 -17.85
N ASP A 72 20.31 11.47 -17.97
CA ASP A 72 19.44 11.89 -19.06
C ASP A 72 18.31 12.71 -18.45
N HIS A 73 18.36 14.02 -18.74
CA HIS A 73 17.22 14.90 -18.54
C HIS A 73 15.96 14.17 -19.01
N GLU A 74 15.03 14.00 -18.08
CA GLU A 74 13.68 13.59 -18.36
C GLU A 74 13.23 14.32 -19.63
N GLU A 75 12.97 13.59 -20.71
CA GLU A 75 11.86 13.96 -21.58
C GLU A 75 10.62 13.83 -20.70
N ARG A 76 10.45 14.82 -19.82
CA ARG A 76 9.22 15.12 -19.15
C ARG A 76 8.27 15.28 -20.32
N VAL A 77 7.42 14.28 -20.53
CA VAL A 77 6.24 14.45 -21.36
C VAL A 77 5.44 15.50 -20.61
N GLU A 78 5.75 16.77 -20.86
CA GLU A 78 4.96 17.90 -20.43
C GLU A 78 3.67 17.75 -21.19
N ARG A 79 2.75 16.99 -20.60
CA ARG A 79 1.44 16.88 -21.17
C ARG A 79 0.85 18.28 -21.10
N VAL A 80 0.56 18.82 -22.28
CA VAL A 80 0.07 20.19 -22.48
C VAL A 80 -1.23 20.43 -21.69
N ASP A 81 -1.99 19.37 -21.40
CA ASP A 81 -3.18 19.42 -20.55
C ASP A 81 -2.85 19.77 -19.08
N MET A 82 -1.80 19.17 -18.51
CA MET A 82 -1.35 19.39 -17.14
C MET A 82 -0.60 20.71 -16.98
N GLN A 83 0.05 21.19 -18.04
CA GLN A 83 0.80 22.45 -18.01
C GLN A 83 -0.10 23.64 -17.67
N LYS A 84 -1.34 23.64 -18.18
CA LYS A 84 -2.36 24.65 -17.82
C LYS A 84 -2.71 24.59 -16.34
N VAL A 85 -2.93 23.40 -15.79
CA VAL A 85 -3.28 23.20 -14.37
C VAL A 85 -2.14 23.64 -13.47
N PHE A 86 -0.89 23.30 -13.81
CA PHE A 86 0.27 23.74 -13.04
C PHE A 86 0.45 25.25 -13.07
N GLN A 87 0.18 25.89 -14.21
CA GLN A 87 0.26 27.33 -14.33
C GLN A 87 -0.87 28.04 -13.57
N GLU A 88 -2.09 27.49 -13.62
CA GLU A 88 -3.27 28.01 -12.90
C GLU A 88 -3.10 27.93 -11.38
N PHE A 89 -2.52 26.85 -10.87
CA PHE A 89 -2.33 26.61 -9.43
C PHE A 89 -0.88 26.77 -8.96
N ALA A 90 -0.04 27.52 -9.69
CA ALA A 90 1.37 27.71 -9.36
C ALA A 90 1.59 28.17 -7.91
N GLY A 91 0.71 29.04 -7.40
CA GLY A 91 0.76 29.54 -6.03
C GLY A 91 0.54 28.49 -4.93
N VAL A 92 -0.04 27.32 -5.23
CA VAL A 92 -0.17 26.20 -4.26
C VAL A 92 1.19 25.58 -3.94
N PHE A 93 2.13 25.67 -4.89
CA PHE A 93 3.47 25.11 -4.76
C PHE A 93 4.48 26.10 -4.17
N GLU A 94 4.08 27.35 -3.96
CA GLU A 94 4.93 28.32 -3.27
C GLU A 94 5.03 27.98 -1.77
N PRO A 95 6.20 28.14 -1.16
CA PRO A 95 6.34 27.96 0.28
C PRO A 95 5.48 28.97 1.03
N SER A 96 4.47 28.50 1.76
CA SER A 96 3.62 29.36 2.59
C SER A 96 4.45 29.97 3.73
N SER A 97 4.64 31.29 3.71
CA SER A 97 5.36 32.02 4.77
C SER A 97 4.51 32.32 6.01
N ASN A 98 3.18 32.14 5.91
CA ASN A 98 2.21 32.52 6.93
C ASN A 98 1.53 31.29 7.54
N LEU A 99 0.99 31.45 8.75
CA LEU A 99 0.15 30.44 9.38
C LEU A 99 -1.09 30.16 8.51
N PRO A 100 -1.59 28.91 8.50
CA PRO A 100 -2.83 28.58 7.80
C PRO A 100 -3.98 29.48 8.27
N PRO A 101 -4.91 29.87 7.37
CA PRO A 101 -6.06 30.66 7.76
C PRO A 101 -6.90 29.91 8.82
N PRO A 102 -7.60 30.64 9.71
CA PRO A 102 -8.47 30.03 10.70
C PRO A 102 -9.57 29.23 10.00
N ARG A 103 -9.79 28.00 10.46
CA ARG A 103 -10.82 27.10 9.94
C ARG A 103 -12.16 27.35 10.65
N ALA A 104 -13.27 27.10 9.96
CA ALA A 104 -14.60 27.21 10.55
C ALA A 104 -14.83 26.23 11.71
N THR A 105 -14.12 25.09 11.70
CA THR A 105 -14.15 24.08 12.74
C THR A 105 -12.78 23.98 13.41
N ASN A 106 -12.75 24.28 14.70
CA ASN A 106 -11.64 23.88 15.57
C ASN A 106 -11.98 22.52 16.18
N HIS A 107 -11.14 21.52 15.93
CA HIS A 107 -11.28 20.23 16.59
C HIS A 107 -11.01 20.40 18.08
N SER A 108 -12.00 20.07 18.91
CA SER A 108 -11.85 20.03 20.37
C SER A 108 -11.72 18.58 20.81
N ILE A 109 -10.84 18.33 21.78
CA ILE A 109 -10.73 17.02 22.43
C ILE A 109 -11.76 16.99 23.56
N SER A 110 -12.91 16.36 23.32
CA SER A 110 -13.92 16.16 24.34
C SER A 110 -13.42 15.15 25.39
N LEU A 111 -13.27 15.61 26.63
CA LEU A 111 -12.90 14.75 27.75
C LEU A 111 -14.13 14.06 28.35
N VAL A 112 -13.95 12.82 28.81
CA VAL A 112 -14.95 12.17 29.68
C VAL A 112 -15.06 12.92 31.02
N SER A 113 -16.22 12.84 31.68
CA SER A 113 -16.41 13.46 32.99
C SER A 113 -15.38 12.93 33.99
N ASN A 114 -14.78 13.83 34.78
CA ASN A 114 -13.69 13.53 35.73
C ASN A 114 -12.39 13.00 35.11
N ALA A 115 -12.09 13.32 33.84
CA ALA A 115 -10.81 12.99 33.23
C ALA A 115 -9.64 13.53 34.06
N LYS A 116 -8.76 12.64 34.51
CA LYS A 116 -7.56 12.99 35.26
C LYS A 116 -6.51 13.56 34.31
N LEU A 117 -5.97 14.75 34.62
CA LEU A 117 -4.82 15.29 33.92
C LEU A 117 -3.60 14.42 34.18
N LEU A 118 -2.95 13.99 33.11
CA LEU A 118 -1.71 13.23 33.16
C LEU A 118 -0.54 14.18 32.95
N SER A 119 0.31 14.33 33.96
CA SER A 119 1.62 14.96 33.82
C SER A 119 2.66 13.85 33.82
N VAL A 120 3.26 13.60 32.66
CA VAL A 120 4.29 12.58 32.48
C VAL A 120 5.60 13.28 32.18
N CYS A 121 6.67 12.88 32.86
CA CYS A 121 8.00 13.41 32.61
C CYS A 121 8.45 13.01 31.19
N PRO A 122 8.95 13.94 30.35
CA PRO A 122 9.47 13.62 29.03
C PRO A 122 10.56 12.54 29.11
N TYR A 123 10.50 11.58 28.20
CA TYR A 123 11.51 10.52 28.11
C TYR A 123 12.87 11.13 27.73
N ARG A 124 13.92 10.82 28.49
CA ARG A 124 15.29 11.26 28.16
C ARG A 124 15.87 10.36 27.07
N TYR A 125 16.06 10.92 25.88
CA TYR A 125 16.85 10.25 24.84
C TYR A 125 18.34 10.33 25.17
N PRO A 126 19.10 9.23 25.06
CA PRO A 126 20.55 9.31 25.06
C PRO A 126 21.02 10.03 23.79
N HIS A 127 21.84 11.07 23.95
CA HIS A 127 22.58 11.66 22.84
C HIS A 127 23.77 10.75 22.56
N PHE A 128 23.79 10.13 21.38
CA PHE A 128 25.02 9.69 20.74
C PHE A 128 25.46 10.77 19.77
#